data_AF-A0A953CD78-F1
#
_entry.id   AF-A0A953CD78-F1
#
_cell.length_a   1.000
_cell.length_b   1.000
_cell.length_c   1.000
_cell.angle_alpha   90.00
_cell.angle_beta   90.00
_cell.angle_gamma   90.00
#
_symmetry.space_group_name_H-M   'P 1'
#
loop_
_entity.id
_entity.type
_entity.pdbx_description
1 polymer ?
#
loop_
_entity_poly.entity_id
_entity_poly.type
_entity_poly.pdbx_seq_one_letter_code
_entity_poly.pdbx_strand_id
1 'polypeptide(L)'
;MAGKTRAPEAIHGKQQEAGSLLKNDRLRSAIELTIVLGLIEIWLWSSTSAIVFRIVAGIAIAVILLKNILRPNADAWNSGLPTWDAYTSWRNVIAVTFVLGVTAFAISGFLYVEGETWRPGRIEQIFEIKRLPEKIFIIAVQQAALCLFLFPVLYRISRSRSAALVLAAVTFGLLHLPSLFLAAIVTAMAALWLFLFGRTRRLPPLIVSHFVLAVLAAALFPERLTYNLAVGRNALPTAQNYERLAIGDLAAKFGEWKSDAYYRKNGNSDRDFIIALYRDVLRRSAPKSEIEILSRRLQESNRAEIVARFMKSKEYLALRCRIDRRCD
;
A
#
# COMPACT_ATOMS: atom_id res chain seq x y z
N MET A 1 -74.86 15.53 22.18
CA MET A 1 -73.48 16.01 22.00
C MET A 1 -72.56 15.18 22.88
N ALA A 2 -71.75 14.30 22.29
CA ALA A 2 -70.66 13.63 22.99
C ALA A 2 -69.52 13.46 21.97
N GLY A 3 -68.45 14.23 22.17
CA GLY A 3 -67.33 14.36 21.24
C GLY A 3 -66.52 13.08 21.15
N LYS A 4 -66.44 12.51 19.94
CA LYS A 4 -65.62 11.35 19.63
C LYS A 4 -64.18 11.82 19.42
N THR A 5 -63.37 11.76 20.46
CA THR A 5 -61.92 12.01 20.40
C THR A 5 -61.26 10.96 19.51
N ARG A 6 -60.84 11.38 18.31
CA ARG A 6 -60.02 10.54 17.42
C ARG A 6 -58.63 10.37 18.03
N ALA A 7 -58.26 9.13 18.33
CA ALA A 7 -56.92 8.78 18.78
C ALA A 7 -55.89 8.98 17.64
N PRO A 8 -54.63 9.31 17.97
CA PRO A 8 -53.59 9.58 16.98
C PRO A 8 -53.04 8.28 16.37
N GLU A 9 -53.59 7.84 15.24
CA GLU A 9 -53.17 6.64 14.49
C GLU A 9 -51.89 6.81 13.63
N ALA A 10 -51.27 7.99 13.61
CA ALA A 10 -50.25 8.31 12.61
C ALA A 10 -48.79 7.95 12.95
N ILE A 11 -48.49 7.46 14.18
CA ILE A 11 -47.09 7.26 14.62
C ILE A 11 -46.60 5.80 14.42
N HIS A 12 -47.49 4.81 14.39
CA HIS A 12 -47.08 3.40 14.27
C HIS A 12 -46.62 2.98 12.86
N GLY A 13 -47.06 3.65 11.80
CA GLY A 13 -46.69 3.28 10.42
C GLY A 13 -45.20 3.50 10.08
N LYS A 14 -44.59 4.59 10.58
CA LYS A 14 -43.19 4.93 10.23
C LYS A 14 -42.13 4.00 10.85
N GLN A 15 -42.40 3.42 12.02
CA GLN A 15 -41.47 2.46 12.63
C GLN A 15 -41.48 1.10 11.91
N GLN A 16 -42.62 0.71 11.31
CA GLN A 16 -42.71 -0.51 10.51
C GLN A 16 -41.96 -0.41 9.17
N GLU A 17 -41.94 0.77 8.53
CA GLU A 17 -41.17 1.01 7.29
C GLU A 17 -39.65 1.03 7.52
N ALA A 18 -39.16 1.69 8.58
CA ALA A 18 -37.74 1.68 8.89
C ALA A 18 -37.23 0.25 9.20
N GLY A 19 -38.06 -0.57 9.87
CA GLY A 19 -37.78 -1.98 10.11
C GLY A 19 -37.81 -2.85 8.86
N SER A 20 -38.56 -2.48 7.81
CA SER A 20 -38.63 -3.24 6.55
C SER A 20 -37.43 -2.97 5.63
N LEU A 21 -36.92 -1.74 5.59
CA LEU A 21 -35.71 -1.39 4.84
C LEU A 21 -34.46 -2.14 5.35
N LEU A 22 -34.37 -2.36 6.67
CA LEU A 22 -33.28 -3.12 7.30
C LEU A 22 -33.40 -4.65 7.11
N LYS A 23 -34.53 -5.16 6.59
CA LYS A 23 -34.67 -6.58 6.21
C LYS A 23 -33.99 -6.91 4.88
N ASN A 24 -33.65 -5.90 4.07
CA ASN A 24 -32.90 -6.13 2.84
C ASN A 24 -31.40 -6.27 3.13
N ASP A 25 -30.94 -7.51 3.31
CA ASP A 25 -29.53 -7.84 3.57
C ASP A 25 -28.54 -7.24 2.55
N ARG A 26 -28.98 -7.06 1.29
CA ARG A 26 -28.11 -6.45 0.25
C ARG A 26 -27.89 -4.97 0.54
N LEU A 27 -28.96 -4.22 0.79
CA LEU A 27 -28.90 -2.79 1.10
C LEU A 27 -28.08 -2.55 2.37
N ARG A 28 -28.33 -3.34 3.42
CA ARG A 28 -27.55 -3.27 4.66
C ARG A 28 -26.06 -3.55 4.42
N SER A 29 -25.73 -4.58 3.64
CA SER A 29 -24.34 -4.91 3.31
C SER A 29 -23.67 -3.80 2.49
N ALA A 30 -24.39 -3.16 1.56
CA ALA A 30 -23.89 -2.03 0.80
C ALA A 30 -23.61 -0.81 1.70
N ILE A 31 -24.52 -0.50 2.64
CA ILE A 31 -24.31 0.58 3.61
C ILE A 31 -23.10 0.28 4.51
N GLU A 32 -23.01 -0.93 5.07
CA GLU A 32 -21.87 -1.34 5.91
C GLU A 32 -20.54 -1.23 5.12
N LEU A 33 -20.52 -1.66 3.85
CA LEU A 33 -19.34 -1.53 2.98
C LEU A 33 -18.97 -0.07 2.75
N THR A 34 -19.92 0.77 2.37
CA THR A 34 -19.69 2.19 2.08
C THR A 34 -19.13 2.91 3.32
N ILE A 35 -19.68 2.64 4.50
CA ILE A 35 -19.18 3.21 5.76
C ILE A 35 -17.72 2.77 6.00
N VAL A 36 -17.43 1.47 5.89
CA VAL A 36 -16.07 0.97 6.14
C VAL A 36 -15.07 1.53 5.13
N LEU A 37 -15.41 1.54 3.84
CA LEU A 37 -14.54 2.11 2.81
C LEU A 37 -14.33 3.62 3.03
N GLY A 38 -15.39 4.38 3.35
CA GLY A 38 -15.26 5.80 3.68
C GLY A 38 -14.34 6.05 4.88
N LEU A 39 -14.44 5.23 5.93
CA LEU A 39 -13.54 5.32 7.10
C LEU A 39 -12.10 4.95 6.76
N ILE A 40 -11.88 3.94 5.91
CA ILE A 40 -10.54 3.56 5.44
C ILE A 40 -9.93 4.69 4.62
N GLU A 41 -10.69 5.30 3.70
CA GLU A 41 -10.22 6.45 2.91
C GLU A 41 -9.85 7.62 3.82
N ILE A 42 -10.68 7.96 4.81
CA ILE A 42 -10.33 8.96 5.83
C ILE A 42 -9.03 8.56 6.55
N TRP A 43 -8.88 7.31 6.96
CA TRP A 43 -7.69 6.84 7.68
C TRP A 43 -6.40 6.90 6.84
N LEU A 44 -6.50 6.55 5.55
CA LEU A 44 -5.38 6.53 4.60
C LEU A 44 -4.97 7.92 4.10
N TRP A 45 -5.92 8.84 3.94
CA TRP A 45 -5.69 10.15 3.31
C TRP A 45 -5.67 11.33 4.27
N SER A 46 -6.09 11.15 5.52
CA SER A 46 -5.98 12.19 6.55
C SER A 46 -4.52 12.52 6.90
N SER A 47 -4.29 13.75 7.37
CA SER A 47 -2.97 14.15 7.85
C SER A 47 -2.57 13.38 9.11
N THR A 48 -1.28 13.27 9.37
CA THR A 48 -0.77 12.73 10.64
C THR A 48 -1.24 13.53 11.85
N SER A 49 -1.54 14.82 11.67
CA SER A 49 -2.12 15.69 12.70
C SER A 49 -3.59 15.36 13.02
N ALA A 50 -4.31 14.66 12.14
CA ALA A 50 -5.70 14.24 12.37
C ALA A 50 -5.80 12.93 13.19
N ILE A 51 -4.97 12.79 14.23
CA ILE A 51 -4.81 11.53 14.97
C ILE A 51 -6.12 11.03 15.59
N VAL A 52 -6.94 11.93 16.12
CA VAL A 52 -8.24 11.60 16.73
C VAL A 52 -9.17 10.96 15.70
N PHE A 53 -9.29 11.55 14.50
CA PHE A 53 -10.11 10.99 13.43
C PHE A 53 -9.62 9.62 12.98
N ARG A 54 -8.29 9.43 12.90
CA ARG A 54 -7.70 8.14 12.52
C ARG A 54 -7.97 7.05 13.56
N ILE A 55 -7.88 7.39 14.85
CA ILE A 55 -8.18 6.45 15.95
C ILE A 55 -9.66 6.09 15.92
N VAL A 56 -10.56 7.07 15.83
CA VAL A 56 -12.02 6.84 15.78
C VAL A 56 -12.38 5.98 14.57
N ALA A 57 -11.84 6.29 13.39
CA ALA A 57 -12.05 5.49 12.19
C ALA A 57 -11.53 4.06 12.35
N GLY A 58 -10.31 3.90 12.91
CA GLY A 58 -9.73 2.58 13.18
C GLY A 58 -10.57 1.73 14.14
N ILE A 59 -11.08 2.31 15.22
CA ILE A 59 -11.97 1.64 16.17
C ILE A 59 -13.28 1.24 15.49
N ALA A 60 -13.91 2.17 14.75
CA ALA A 60 -15.17 1.89 14.05
C ALA A 60 -15.01 0.76 13.02
N ILE A 61 -13.92 0.78 12.24
CA ILE A 61 -13.57 -0.32 11.32
C ILE A 61 -13.41 -1.62 12.10
N ALA A 62 -12.61 -1.63 13.17
CA ALA A 62 -12.36 -2.82 13.98
C ALA A 62 -13.65 -3.43 14.55
N VAL A 63 -14.57 -2.60 15.05
CA VAL A 63 -15.87 -3.05 15.58
C VAL A 63 -16.72 -3.67 14.48
N ILE A 64 -16.80 -3.05 13.29
CA ILE A 64 -17.59 -3.58 12.17
C ILE A 64 -16.99 -4.89 11.63
N LEU A 65 -15.66 -4.97 11.53
CA LEU A 65 -14.94 -6.18 11.13
C LEU A 65 -15.18 -7.29 12.16
N LEU A 66 -14.97 -7.02 13.45
CA LEU A 66 -15.12 -8.01 14.52
C LEU A 66 -16.56 -8.52 14.61
N LYS A 67 -17.56 -7.64 14.47
CA LYS A 67 -18.98 -8.04 14.38
C LYS A 67 -19.20 -9.05 13.25
N ASN A 68 -18.67 -8.78 12.06
CA ASN A 68 -18.84 -9.67 10.90
C ASN A 68 -18.05 -10.97 11.03
N ILE A 69 -16.89 -10.94 11.71
CA ILE A 69 -16.04 -12.12 11.96
C ILE A 69 -16.65 -13.03 13.03
N LEU A 70 -17.15 -12.46 14.14
CA LEU A 70 -17.72 -13.22 15.26
C LEU A 70 -19.13 -13.72 15.00
N ARG A 71 -19.87 -13.06 14.10
CA ARG A 71 -21.19 -13.52 13.64
C ARG A 71 -21.13 -13.78 12.14
N PRO A 72 -20.33 -14.77 11.69
CA PRO A 72 -20.27 -15.09 10.28
C PRO A 72 -21.67 -15.56 9.86
N ASN A 73 -22.38 -14.74 9.10
CA ASN A 73 -23.67 -15.15 8.55
C ASN A 73 -23.43 -16.40 7.71
N ALA A 74 -24.11 -17.47 8.11
CA ALA A 74 -23.80 -18.83 7.69
C ALA A 74 -23.84 -18.97 6.15
N ASP A 75 -24.72 -18.22 5.46
CA ASP A 75 -24.97 -18.34 4.02
C ASP A 75 -23.78 -18.07 3.09
N ALA A 76 -22.88 -17.13 3.40
CA ALA A 76 -21.73 -16.84 2.53
C ALA A 76 -20.63 -17.92 2.61
N TRP A 77 -20.67 -18.73 3.67
CA TRP A 77 -19.67 -19.73 4.01
C TRP A 77 -20.20 -21.16 3.83
N ASN A 78 -21.52 -21.35 3.91
CA ASN A 78 -22.20 -22.64 3.88
C ASN A 78 -22.37 -23.28 2.50
N SER A 79 -21.94 -22.64 1.41
CA SER A 79 -22.08 -23.22 0.05
C SER A 79 -21.10 -24.36 -0.27
N GLY A 80 -20.38 -24.88 0.73
CA GLY A 80 -19.56 -26.09 0.59
C GLY A 80 -18.52 -26.19 1.70
N LEU A 81 -18.33 -27.41 2.21
CA LEU A 81 -17.22 -27.72 3.12
C LEU A 81 -15.89 -27.33 2.46
N PRO A 82 -14.87 -26.94 3.24
CA PRO A 82 -13.52 -26.75 2.73
C PRO A 82 -13.12 -27.98 1.91
N THR A 83 -12.70 -27.77 0.66
CA THR A 83 -12.35 -28.89 -0.22
C THR A 83 -10.95 -29.43 0.08
N TRP A 84 -10.12 -28.65 0.77
CA TRP A 84 -8.74 -29.00 1.11
C TRP A 84 -8.55 -29.08 2.63
N ASP A 85 -7.82 -30.10 3.06
CA ASP A 85 -7.34 -30.22 4.44
C ASP A 85 -6.25 -29.17 4.76
N ALA A 86 -5.74 -29.24 6.00
CA ALA A 86 -4.71 -28.34 6.51
C ALA A 86 -3.42 -28.37 5.72
N TYR A 87 -2.92 -29.58 5.52
CA TYR A 87 -1.65 -29.84 4.90
C TYR A 87 -1.70 -29.42 3.43
N THR A 88 -2.75 -29.82 2.71
CA THR A 88 -2.99 -29.44 1.31
C THR A 88 -3.08 -27.92 1.16
N SER A 89 -3.75 -27.22 2.08
CA SER A 89 -3.80 -25.76 2.09
C SER A 89 -2.42 -25.13 2.24
N TRP A 90 -1.62 -25.56 3.24
CA TRP A 90 -0.28 -25.03 3.45
C TRP A 90 0.62 -25.30 2.26
N ARG A 91 0.66 -26.54 1.77
CA ARG A 91 1.47 -26.95 0.61
C ARG A 91 1.16 -26.09 -0.61
N ASN A 92 -0.11 -25.93 -0.96
CA ASN A 92 -0.50 -25.19 -2.16
C ASN A 92 -0.19 -23.69 -2.03
N VAL A 93 -0.41 -23.10 -0.85
CA VAL A 93 -0.09 -21.69 -0.61
C VAL A 93 1.43 -21.45 -0.63
N ILE A 94 2.23 -22.35 -0.07
CA ILE A 94 3.70 -22.28 -0.13
C ILE A 94 4.18 -22.38 -1.58
N ALA A 95 3.68 -23.35 -2.34
CA ALA A 95 4.04 -23.52 -3.76
C ALA A 95 3.72 -22.25 -4.57
N VAL A 96 2.52 -21.69 -4.41
CA VAL A 96 2.12 -20.44 -5.05
C VAL A 96 3.02 -19.28 -4.63
N THR A 97 3.31 -19.15 -3.34
CA THR A 97 4.18 -18.10 -2.80
C THR A 97 5.59 -18.18 -3.40
N PHE A 98 6.13 -19.39 -3.53
CA PHE A 98 7.44 -19.63 -4.14
C PHE A 98 7.46 -19.23 -5.60
N VAL A 99 6.48 -19.68 -6.40
CA VAL A 99 6.38 -19.33 -7.83
C VAL A 99 6.27 -17.82 -8.02
N LEU A 100 5.46 -17.15 -7.20
CA LEU A 100 5.33 -15.69 -7.23
C LEU A 100 6.60 -14.97 -6.82
N GLY A 101 7.32 -15.48 -5.82
CA GLY A 101 8.62 -14.94 -5.41
C GLY A 101 9.67 -15.03 -6.52
N VAL A 102 9.78 -16.19 -7.18
CA VAL A 102 10.66 -16.38 -8.35
C VAL A 102 10.25 -15.46 -9.49
N THR A 103 8.95 -15.33 -9.76
CA THR A 103 8.43 -14.45 -10.81
C THR A 103 8.75 -12.99 -10.51
N ALA A 104 8.55 -12.54 -9.27
CA ALA A 104 8.88 -11.17 -8.85
C ALA A 104 10.38 -10.88 -8.97
N PHE A 105 11.23 -11.85 -8.65
CA PHE A 105 12.68 -11.76 -8.82
C PHE A 105 13.09 -11.68 -10.30
N ALA A 106 12.49 -12.49 -11.16
CA ALA A 106 12.76 -12.44 -12.60
C ALA A 106 12.31 -11.10 -13.20
N ILE A 107 11.10 -10.64 -12.85
CA ILE A 107 10.55 -9.35 -13.31
C ILE A 107 11.39 -8.19 -12.80
N SER A 108 11.89 -8.23 -11.56
CA SER A 108 12.67 -7.13 -11.02
C SER A 108 13.91 -6.85 -11.88
N GLY A 109 14.60 -7.89 -12.39
CA GLY A 109 15.73 -7.74 -13.31
C GLY A 109 15.45 -6.84 -14.53
N PHE A 110 14.22 -6.85 -15.05
CA PHE A 110 13.79 -6.00 -16.18
C PHE A 110 13.29 -4.62 -15.76
N LEU A 111 12.90 -4.45 -14.50
CA LEU A 111 12.37 -3.18 -13.98
C LEU A 111 13.45 -2.24 -13.46
N TYR A 112 14.69 -2.69 -13.25
CA TYR A 112 15.78 -1.79 -12.87
C TYR A 112 16.24 -0.99 -14.09
N VAL A 113 16.26 0.34 -13.96
CA VAL A 113 16.84 1.23 -14.98
C VAL A 113 18.28 1.57 -14.63
N GLU A 114 19.06 1.99 -15.64
CA GLU A 114 20.48 2.33 -15.46
C GLU A 114 20.69 3.29 -14.27
N GLY A 115 21.56 2.88 -13.36
CA GLY A 115 21.90 3.62 -12.16
C GLY A 115 21.03 3.30 -10.95
N GLU A 116 19.99 2.47 -11.03
CA GLU A 116 19.31 1.93 -9.84
C GLU A 116 19.97 0.63 -9.37
N THR A 117 20.08 0.42 -8.06
CA THR A 117 20.58 -0.82 -7.47
C THR A 117 19.54 -1.49 -6.60
N TRP A 118 19.69 -2.81 -6.53
CA TRP A 118 18.98 -3.65 -5.59
C TRP A 118 19.32 -3.22 -4.17
N ARG A 119 18.32 -3.28 -3.28
CA ARG A 119 18.46 -2.79 -1.90
C ARG A 119 18.29 -3.92 -0.90
N PRO A 120 19.24 -4.87 -0.83
CA PRO A 120 19.14 -5.99 0.12
C PRO A 120 19.08 -5.50 1.57
N GLY A 121 19.72 -4.38 1.91
CA GLY A 121 19.65 -3.78 3.26
C GLY A 121 18.24 -3.37 3.73
N ARG A 122 17.23 -3.33 2.83
CA ARG A 122 15.83 -3.17 3.26
C ARG A 122 15.29 -4.39 3.98
N ILE A 123 15.79 -5.58 3.65
CA ILE A 123 15.42 -6.82 4.32
C ILE A 123 15.76 -6.67 5.80
N GLU A 124 16.97 -6.21 6.12
CA GLU A 124 17.41 -5.94 7.51
C GLU A 124 16.50 -4.95 8.23
N GLN A 125 16.13 -3.84 7.58
CA GLN A 125 15.21 -2.84 8.14
C GLN A 125 13.80 -3.40 8.42
N ILE A 126 13.32 -4.30 7.56
CA ILE A 126 12.00 -4.95 7.74
C ILE A 126 12.04 -5.96 8.88
N PHE A 127 13.16 -6.66 9.04
CA PHE A 127 13.39 -7.63 10.11
C PHE A 127 13.92 -7.00 11.41
N GLU A 128 13.95 -5.65 11.52
CA GLU A 128 14.15 -4.98 12.79
C GLU A 128 13.13 -5.51 13.81
N ILE A 129 13.62 -6.20 14.83
CA ILE A 129 12.79 -6.92 15.84
C ILE A 129 11.70 -6.03 16.43
N LYS A 130 11.98 -4.72 16.57
CA LYS A 130 11.04 -3.73 17.11
C LYS A 130 9.83 -3.46 16.20
N ARG A 131 9.98 -3.64 14.88
CA ARG A 131 8.94 -3.33 13.87
C ARG A 131 8.23 -4.57 13.33
N LEU A 132 8.84 -5.75 13.48
CA LEU A 132 8.30 -6.99 12.95
C LEU A 132 6.89 -7.34 13.48
N PRO A 133 6.59 -7.24 14.80
CA PRO A 133 5.26 -7.56 15.32
C PRO A 133 4.16 -6.66 14.75
N GLU A 134 4.44 -5.36 14.63
CA GLU A 134 3.52 -4.38 14.04
C GLU A 134 3.19 -4.73 12.59
N LYS A 135 4.20 -5.08 11.79
CA LYS A 135 4.02 -5.48 10.38
C LYS A 135 3.18 -6.75 10.27
N ILE A 136 3.51 -7.79 11.04
CA ILE A 136 2.75 -9.06 11.04
C ILE A 136 1.30 -8.79 11.43
N PHE A 137 1.07 -7.97 12.46
CA PHE A 137 -0.26 -7.59 12.89
C PHE A 137 -1.05 -6.88 11.79
N ILE A 138 -0.48 -5.85 11.16
CA ILE A 138 -1.15 -5.11 10.07
C ILE A 138 -1.49 -6.06 8.90
N ILE A 139 -0.57 -6.93 8.50
CA ILE A 139 -0.79 -7.89 7.40
C ILE A 139 -1.89 -8.90 7.78
N ALA A 140 -1.91 -9.38 9.01
CA ALA A 140 -2.97 -10.27 9.50
C ALA A 140 -4.34 -9.58 9.47
N VAL A 141 -4.42 -8.32 9.91
CA VAL A 141 -5.63 -7.50 9.86
C VAL A 141 -6.09 -7.28 8.42
N GLN A 142 -5.18 -6.92 7.51
CA GLN A 142 -5.48 -6.73 6.09
C GLN A 142 -6.01 -8.02 5.45
N GLN A 143 -5.37 -9.16 5.70
CA GLN A 143 -5.80 -10.45 5.17
C GLN A 143 -7.16 -10.87 5.74
N ALA A 144 -7.39 -10.66 7.04
CA ALA A 144 -8.68 -10.92 7.68
C ALA A 144 -9.78 -10.02 7.11
N ALA A 145 -9.52 -8.72 6.94
CA ALA A 145 -10.48 -7.79 6.38
C ALA A 145 -10.85 -8.16 4.93
N LEU A 146 -9.87 -8.55 4.11
CA LEU A 146 -10.09 -9.01 2.74
C LEU A 146 -10.97 -10.28 2.71
N CYS A 147 -10.56 -11.33 3.44
CA CYS A 147 -11.16 -12.65 3.37
C CYS A 147 -12.48 -12.79 4.15
N LEU A 148 -12.56 -12.18 5.33
CA LEU A 148 -13.67 -12.37 6.29
C LEU A 148 -14.71 -11.25 6.25
N PHE A 149 -14.40 -10.08 5.68
CA PHE A 149 -15.33 -8.97 5.58
C PHE A 149 -15.61 -8.58 4.14
N LEU A 150 -14.62 -8.08 3.41
CA LEU A 150 -14.80 -7.45 2.09
C LEU A 150 -15.41 -8.43 1.09
N PHE A 151 -14.85 -9.63 0.96
CA PHE A 151 -15.36 -10.65 0.04
C PHE A 151 -16.79 -11.13 0.40
N PRO A 152 -17.11 -11.54 1.65
CA PRO A 152 -18.48 -11.91 2.02
C PRO A 152 -19.51 -10.80 1.82
N VAL A 153 -19.16 -9.55 2.16
CA VAL A 153 -20.05 -8.39 1.98
C VAL A 153 -20.34 -8.18 0.50
N LEU A 154 -19.33 -8.19 -0.35
CA LEU A 154 -19.49 -8.06 -1.81
C LEU A 154 -20.22 -9.24 -2.43
N TYR A 155 -20.08 -10.45 -1.88
CA TYR A 155 -20.88 -11.61 -2.28
C TYR A 155 -22.36 -11.42 -1.95
N ARG A 156 -22.70 -10.89 -0.77
CA ARG A 156 -24.11 -10.59 -0.42
C ARG A 156 -24.73 -9.57 -1.36
N ILE A 157 -23.96 -8.54 -1.74
CA ILE A 157 -24.40 -7.48 -2.65
C ILE A 157 -24.60 -8.03 -4.07
N SER A 158 -23.59 -8.70 -4.62
CA SER A 158 -23.57 -9.14 -6.03
C SER A 158 -24.30 -10.47 -6.30
N ARG A 159 -24.45 -11.32 -5.28
CA ARG A 159 -24.89 -12.74 -5.38
C ARG A 159 -24.10 -13.58 -6.39
N SER A 160 -22.91 -13.13 -6.79
CA SER A 160 -22.03 -13.85 -7.70
C SER A 160 -20.66 -13.98 -7.08
N ARG A 161 -20.17 -15.22 -6.95
CA ARG A 161 -18.86 -15.51 -6.37
C ARG A 161 -17.72 -14.89 -7.18
N SER A 162 -17.82 -14.98 -8.51
CA SER A 162 -16.83 -14.40 -9.42
C SER A 162 -16.83 -12.88 -9.35
N ALA A 163 -18.01 -12.26 -9.36
CA ALA A 163 -18.11 -10.80 -9.22
C ALA A 163 -17.57 -10.33 -7.86
N ALA A 164 -17.91 -11.02 -6.77
CA ALA A 164 -17.41 -10.69 -5.44
C ALA A 164 -15.88 -10.82 -5.34
N LEU A 165 -15.30 -11.85 -5.95
CA LEU A 165 -13.84 -12.03 -5.98
C LEU A 165 -13.16 -10.87 -6.72
N VAL A 166 -13.64 -10.54 -7.92
CA VAL A 166 -13.08 -9.46 -8.74
C VAL A 166 -13.24 -8.12 -8.02
N LEU A 167 -14.43 -7.80 -7.54
CA LEU A 167 -14.70 -6.55 -6.83
C LEU A 167 -13.84 -6.44 -5.57
N ALA A 168 -13.73 -7.50 -4.76
CA ALA A 168 -12.93 -7.47 -3.54
C ALA A 168 -11.44 -7.28 -3.85
N ALA A 169 -10.92 -7.96 -4.88
CA ALA A 169 -9.54 -7.83 -5.32
C ALA A 169 -9.24 -6.41 -5.82
N VAL A 170 -10.10 -5.86 -6.67
CA VAL A 170 -9.96 -4.49 -7.21
C VAL A 170 -10.05 -3.47 -6.09
N THR A 171 -11.04 -3.56 -5.20
CA THR A 171 -11.15 -2.66 -4.04
C THR A 171 -9.89 -2.74 -3.18
N PHE A 172 -9.37 -3.94 -2.89
CA PHE A 172 -8.14 -4.08 -2.11
C PHE A 172 -6.92 -3.47 -2.79
N GLY A 173 -6.78 -3.63 -4.11
CA GLY A 173 -5.74 -2.98 -4.89
C GLY A 173 -5.85 -1.46 -4.90
N LEU A 174 -7.06 -0.90 -5.05
CA LEU A 174 -7.29 0.54 -5.04
C LEU A 174 -6.88 1.20 -3.71
N LEU A 175 -6.99 0.49 -2.58
CA LEU A 175 -6.49 0.97 -1.28
C LEU A 175 -4.96 1.14 -1.24
N HIS A 176 -4.22 0.64 -2.24
CA HIS A 176 -2.77 0.78 -2.37
C HIS A 176 -2.34 1.91 -3.31
N LEU A 177 -3.30 2.73 -3.77
CA LEU A 177 -2.99 4.00 -4.42
C LEU A 177 -2.19 4.92 -3.49
N PRO A 178 -1.35 5.82 -4.04
CA PRO A 178 -1.27 6.27 -5.43
C PRO A 178 -0.35 5.44 -6.35
N SER A 179 0.30 4.37 -5.85
CA SER A 179 1.14 3.54 -6.73
C SER A 179 0.26 2.64 -7.61
N LEU A 180 0.17 2.96 -8.91
CA LEU A 180 -0.56 2.12 -9.88
C LEU A 180 0.06 0.73 -10.02
N PHE A 181 1.39 0.64 -10.02
CA PHE A 181 2.11 -0.63 -10.11
C PHE A 181 1.82 -1.52 -8.89
N LEU A 182 1.90 -0.96 -7.68
CA LEU A 182 1.57 -1.69 -6.45
C LEU A 182 0.10 -2.10 -6.42
N ALA A 183 -0.82 -1.19 -6.76
CA ALA A 183 -2.25 -1.47 -6.82
C ALA A 183 -2.56 -2.62 -7.79
N ALA A 184 -1.92 -2.65 -8.97
CA ALA A 184 -2.10 -3.72 -9.95
C ALA A 184 -1.61 -5.08 -9.44
N ILE A 185 -0.39 -5.15 -8.88
CA ILE A 185 0.14 -6.39 -8.32
C ILE A 185 -0.72 -6.86 -7.15
N VAL A 186 -1.08 -5.97 -6.23
CA VAL A 186 -1.91 -6.31 -5.07
C VAL A 186 -3.30 -6.78 -5.50
N THR A 187 -3.89 -6.21 -6.55
CA THR A 187 -5.16 -6.70 -7.14
C THR A 187 -5.01 -8.15 -7.59
N ALA A 188 -3.96 -8.47 -8.36
CA ALA A 188 -3.72 -9.84 -8.82
C ALA A 188 -3.49 -10.81 -7.65
N MET A 189 -2.72 -10.40 -6.63
CA MET A 189 -2.47 -11.21 -5.44
C MET A 189 -3.74 -11.43 -4.61
N ALA A 190 -4.55 -10.40 -4.43
CA ALA A 190 -5.82 -10.49 -3.71
C ALA A 190 -6.80 -11.44 -4.41
N ALA A 191 -6.90 -11.39 -5.74
CA ALA A 191 -7.70 -12.33 -6.51
C ALA A 191 -7.26 -13.78 -6.28
N LEU A 192 -5.95 -14.03 -6.30
CA LEU A 192 -5.37 -15.35 -6.06
C LEU A 192 -5.58 -15.83 -4.62
N TRP A 193 -5.33 -14.98 -3.62
CA TRP A 193 -5.58 -15.32 -2.22
C TRP A 193 -7.06 -15.58 -1.96
N LEU A 194 -7.98 -14.80 -2.53
CA LEU A 194 -9.42 -15.04 -2.42
C LEU A 194 -9.84 -16.35 -3.09
N PHE A 195 -9.23 -16.70 -4.22
CA PHE A 195 -9.44 -17.99 -4.87
C PHE A 195 -9.00 -19.14 -3.95
N LEU A 196 -7.77 -19.09 -3.43
CA LEU A 196 -7.22 -20.09 -2.51
C LEU A 196 -8.04 -20.19 -1.23
N PHE A 197 -8.37 -19.04 -0.64
CA PHE A 197 -9.21 -18.93 0.54
C PHE A 197 -10.60 -19.54 0.31
N GLY A 198 -11.17 -19.35 -0.88
CA GLY A 198 -12.43 -19.96 -1.25
C GLY A 198 -12.41 -21.50 -1.32
N ARG A 199 -11.23 -22.11 -1.44
CA ARG A 199 -11.03 -23.58 -1.40
C ARG A 199 -10.71 -24.09 -0.01
N THR A 200 -9.91 -23.34 0.75
CA THR A 200 -9.33 -23.80 2.02
C THR A 200 -10.06 -23.28 3.24
N ARG A 201 -10.63 -22.08 3.15
CA ARG A 201 -11.18 -21.29 4.26
C ARG A 201 -10.15 -21.07 5.40
N ARG A 202 -8.86 -21.12 5.10
CA ARG A 202 -7.76 -20.99 6.08
C ARG A 202 -7.01 -19.69 5.89
N LEU A 203 -7.03 -18.87 6.93
CA LEU A 203 -6.36 -17.57 6.96
C LEU A 203 -4.83 -17.64 7.22
N PRO A 204 -4.34 -18.46 8.18
CA PRO A 204 -2.92 -18.46 8.54
C PRO A 204 -1.93 -18.65 7.37
N PRO A 205 -2.10 -19.63 6.45
CA PRO A 205 -1.16 -19.78 5.34
C PRO A 205 -1.15 -18.55 4.41
N LEU A 206 -2.31 -17.89 4.24
CA LEU A 206 -2.42 -16.68 3.41
C LEU A 206 -1.74 -15.48 4.07
N ILE A 207 -1.82 -15.35 5.40
CA ILE A 207 -1.10 -14.31 6.16
C ILE A 207 0.41 -14.47 5.97
N VAL A 208 0.92 -15.71 6.08
CA VAL A 208 2.35 -16.00 5.86
C VAL A 208 2.74 -15.71 4.41
N SER A 209 1.94 -16.14 3.44
CA SER A 209 2.15 -15.83 2.01
C SER A 209 2.23 -14.32 1.76
N HIS A 210 1.26 -13.56 2.28
CA HIS A 210 1.21 -12.11 2.16
C HIS A 210 2.45 -11.47 2.81
N PHE A 211 2.81 -11.88 4.02
CA PHE A 211 4.01 -11.38 4.69
C PHE A 211 5.28 -11.60 3.86
N VAL A 212 5.52 -12.83 3.40
CA VAL A 212 6.70 -13.15 2.59
C VAL A 212 6.71 -12.35 1.29
N LEU A 213 5.59 -12.26 0.58
CA LEU A 213 5.52 -11.52 -0.68
C LEU A 213 5.64 -10.00 -0.48
N ALA A 214 5.15 -9.45 0.62
CA ALA A 214 5.35 -8.04 0.96
C ALA A 214 6.82 -7.73 1.26
N VAL A 215 7.52 -8.60 1.99
CA VAL A 215 8.98 -8.48 2.22
C VAL A 215 9.74 -8.54 0.90
N LEU A 216 9.41 -9.51 0.05
CA LEU A 216 10.03 -9.66 -1.27
C LEU A 216 9.75 -8.45 -2.16
N ALA A 217 8.51 -7.95 -2.21
CA ALA A 217 8.16 -6.76 -2.98
C ALA A 217 8.96 -5.52 -2.52
N ALA A 218 9.17 -5.35 -1.22
CA ALA A 218 9.94 -4.24 -0.66
C ALA A 218 11.44 -4.31 -1.02
N ALA A 219 11.97 -5.52 -1.14
CA ALA A 219 13.37 -5.79 -1.44
C ALA A 219 13.68 -5.78 -2.94
N LEU A 220 12.78 -6.35 -3.75
CA LEU A 220 12.98 -6.60 -5.18
C LEU A 220 12.50 -5.46 -6.06
N PHE A 221 11.43 -4.75 -5.70
CA PHE A 221 10.88 -3.74 -6.61
C PHE A 221 11.48 -2.35 -6.36
N PRO A 222 11.81 -1.61 -7.43
CA PRO A 222 12.26 -0.23 -7.32
C PRO A 222 11.27 0.65 -6.56
N GLU A 223 11.80 1.55 -5.73
CA GLU A 223 11.00 2.48 -4.92
C GLU A 223 10.12 3.40 -5.77
N ARG A 224 10.55 3.75 -7.00
CA ARG A 224 9.73 4.57 -7.90
C ARG A 224 8.42 3.89 -8.31
N LEU A 225 8.39 2.56 -8.30
CA LEU A 225 7.21 1.79 -8.68
C LEU A 225 6.33 1.53 -7.47
N THR A 226 6.91 1.23 -6.31
CA THR A 226 6.16 0.79 -5.12
C THR A 226 5.98 1.85 -4.05
N TYR A 227 6.66 2.99 -4.14
CA TYR A 227 6.71 4.03 -3.12
C TYR A 227 7.01 3.49 -1.72
N ASN A 228 7.92 2.51 -1.62
CA ASN A 228 8.25 1.78 -0.38
C ASN A 228 7.07 1.03 0.23
N LEU A 229 6.14 0.56 -0.60
CA LEU A 229 4.88 -0.05 -0.18
C LEU A 229 4.04 0.87 0.70
N ALA A 230 4.32 2.18 0.69
CA ALA A 230 3.47 3.14 1.36
C ALA A 230 2.14 3.25 0.60
N VAL A 231 1.07 3.50 1.35
CA VAL A 231 -0.29 3.61 0.84
C VAL A 231 -0.91 4.95 1.25
N GLY A 232 -1.86 5.44 0.46
CA GLY A 232 -2.56 6.69 0.69
C GLY A 232 -1.62 7.89 0.79
N ARG A 233 -1.87 8.76 1.78
CA ARG A 233 -1.10 9.99 2.00
C ARG A 233 0.38 9.73 2.28
N ASN A 234 0.71 8.61 2.93
CA ASN A 234 2.10 8.29 3.28
C ASN A 234 2.99 8.05 2.06
N ALA A 235 2.40 7.70 0.92
CA ALA A 235 3.12 7.53 -0.33
C ALA A 235 3.35 8.83 -1.09
N LEU A 236 2.55 9.88 -0.84
CA LEU A 236 2.60 11.14 -1.60
C LEU A 236 3.97 11.80 -1.63
N PRO A 237 4.73 11.92 -0.51
CA PRO A 237 6.06 12.52 -0.56
C PRO A 237 6.99 11.78 -1.52
N THR A 238 6.93 10.45 -1.55
CA THR A 238 7.75 9.62 -2.44
C THR A 238 7.27 9.76 -3.89
N ALA A 239 5.96 9.70 -4.14
CA ALA A 239 5.37 9.86 -5.47
C ALA A 239 5.72 11.22 -6.09
N GLN A 240 5.49 12.31 -5.36
CA GLN A 240 5.82 13.67 -5.79
C GLN A 240 7.32 13.85 -6.07
N ASN A 241 8.18 13.17 -5.32
CA ASN A 241 9.61 13.19 -5.58
C ASN A 241 9.94 12.57 -6.95
N TYR A 242 9.37 11.43 -7.29
CA TYR A 242 9.61 10.80 -8.59
C TYR A 242 8.96 11.56 -9.74
N GLU A 243 7.76 12.10 -9.53
CA GLU A 243 7.10 12.96 -10.52
C GLU A 243 7.96 14.18 -10.86
N ARG A 244 8.53 14.85 -9.84
CA ARG A 244 9.48 15.96 -10.04
C ARG A 244 10.73 15.54 -10.80
N LEU A 245 11.27 14.34 -10.51
CA LEU A 245 12.45 13.79 -11.20
C LEU A 245 12.15 13.34 -12.63
N ALA A 246 10.88 13.12 -12.99
CA ALA A 246 10.48 12.61 -14.30
C ALA A 246 10.12 13.71 -15.32
N ILE A 247 10.00 14.98 -14.91
CA ILE A 247 9.47 16.05 -15.78
C ILE A 247 10.51 17.17 -16.01
N GLY A 248 10.64 17.59 -17.28
CA GLY A 248 11.35 18.80 -17.71
C GLY A 248 12.87 18.75 -17.59
N ASP A 249 13.51 19.92 -17.53
CA ASP A 249 14.97 20.08 -17.41
C ASP A 249 15.58 19.33 -16.23
N LEU A 250 14.78 19.11 -15.17
CA LEU A 250 15.23 18.38 -13.99
C LEU A 250 15.48 16.91 -14.31
N ALA A 251 14.63 16.29 -15.13
CA ALA A 251 14.80 14.91 -15.54
C ALA A 251 16.05 14.74 -16.41
N ALA A 252 16.28 15.69 -17.33
CA ALA A 252 17.49 15.72 -18.15
C ALA A 252 18.76 15.85 -17.29
N LYS A 253 18.78 16.82 -16.35
CA LYS A 253 19.90 17.01 -15.42
C LYS A 253 20.10 15.81 -14.49
N PHE A 254 19.02 15.22 -13.98
CA PHE A 254 19.09 14.00 -13.17
C PHE A 254 19.69 12.84 -13.96
N GLY A 255 19.25 12.67 -15.22
CA GLY A 255 19.80 11.70 -16.17
C GLY A 255 21.28 11.91 -16.44
N GLU A 256 21.70 13.16 -16.68
CA GLU A 256 23.09 13.54 -16.86
C GLU A 256 23.90 13.22 -15.61
N TRP A 257 23.53 13.74 -14.45
CA TRP A 257 24.29 13.62 -13.20
C TRP A 257 24.42 12.18 -12.72
N LYS A 258 23.48 11.28 -13.01
CA LYS A 258 23.61 9.86 -12.64
C LYS A 258 24.42 9.02 -13.64
N SER A 259 24.74 9.56 -14.82
CA SER A 259 25.34 8.81 -15.92
C SER A 259 26.83 8.49 -15.72
N ASP A 260 27.30 7.45 -16.42
CA ASP A 260 28.73 7.11 -16.55
C ASP A 260 29.55 8.21 -17.20
N ALA A 261 28.96 8.91 -18.16
CA ALA A 261 29.60 10.04 -18.81
C ALA A 261 29.92 11.15 -17.81
N TYR A 262 28.98 11.51 -16.93
CA TYR A 262 29.19 12.52 -15.92
C TYR A 262 30.21 12.09 -14.86
N TYR A 263 30.19 10.83 -14.43
CA TYR A 263 31.19 10.28 -13.51
C TYR A 263 32.61 10.35 -14.09
N ARG A 264 32.79 9.87 -15.33
CA ARG A 264 34.10 9.91 -16.02
C ARG A 264 34.58 11.33 -16.25
N LYS A 265 33.69 12.23 -16.67
CA LYS A 265 34.00 13.66 -16.89
C LYS A 265 34.53 14.35 -15.63
N ASN A 266 34.11 13.90 -14.45
CA ASN A 266 34.45 14.51 -13.17
C ASN A 266 35.48 13.71 -12.38
N GLY A 267 36.44 13.05 -13.04
CA GLY A 267 37.60 12.43 -12.38
C GLY A 267 37.51 10.94 -12.15
N ASN A 268 36.39 10.30 -12.55
CA ASN A 268 36.22 8.83 -12.48
C ASN A 268 36.49 8.24 -11.08
N SER A 269 36.16 9.00 -10.04
CA SER A 269 36.28 8.59 -8.64
C SER A 269 35.04 9.01 -7.86
N ASP A 270 34.66 8.23 -6.84
CA ASP A 270 33.50 8.52 -5.99
C ASP A 270 33.63 9.88 -5.29
N ARG A 271 34.85 10.18 -4.84
CA ARG A 271 35.20 11.45 -4.21
C ARG A 271 34.95 12.63 -5.17
N ASP A 272 35.49 12.57 -6.38
CA ASP A 272 35.41 13.69 -7.31
C ASP A 272 34.01 13.82 -7.91
N PHE A 273 33.29 12.70 -8.06
CA PHE A 273 31.87 12.69 -8.37
C PHE A 273 31.04 13.45 -7.32
N ILE A 274 31.24 13.16 -6.04
CA ILE A 274 30.53 13.85 -4.94
C ILE A 274 30.88 15.35 -4.95
N ILE A 275 32.15 15.70 -5.09
CA ILE A 275 32.60 17.10 -5.19
C ILE A 275 31.90 17.80 -6.37
N ALA A 276 31.82 17.15 -7.53
CA ALA A 276 31.12 17.68 -8.70
C ALA A 276 29.63 17.88 -8.43
N LEU A 277 28.96 16.98 -7.70
CA LEU A 277 27.56 17.18 -7.30
C LEU A 277 27.38 18.40 -6.39
N TYR A 278 28.26 18.61 -5.41
CA TYR A 278 28.20 19.83 -4.59
C TYR A 278 28.35 21.11 -5.44
N ARG A 279 29.29 21.10 -6.38
CA ARG A 279 29.53 22.22 -7.30
C ARG A 279 28.34 22.46 -8.23
N ASP A 280 27.83 21.42 -8.88
CA ASP A 280 26.90 21.55 -10.00
C ASP A 280 25.43 21.55 -9.54
N VAL A 281 25.12 20.83 -8.46
CA VAL A 281 23.76 20.71 -7.90
C VAL A 281 23.52 21.75 -6.79
N LEU A 282 24.46 21.91 -5.85
CA LEU A 282 24.28 22.78 -4.67
C LEU A 282 24.99 24.14 -4.80
N ARG A 283 25.82 24.34 -5.83
CA ARG A 283 26.58 25.57 -6.07
C ARG A 283 27.49 25.97 -4.90
N ARG A 284 28.08 24.99 -4.21
CA ARG A 284 29.04 25.21 -3.12
C ARG A 284 30.15 24.17 -3.07
N SER A 285 31.15 24.41 -2.24
CA SER A 285 32.16 23.41 -1.89
C SER A 285 31.65 22.37 -0.90
N ALA A 286 32.15 21.15 -1.03
CA ALA A 286 31.83 20.03 -0.15
C ALA A 286 32.77 20.01 1.09
N PRO A 287 32.23 19.95 2.33
CA PRO A 287 33.02 19.65 3.52
C PRO A 287 33.66 18.26 3.41
N LYS A 288 34.91 18.10 3.85
CA LYS A 288 35.62 16.81 3.80
C LYS A 288 34.84 15.67 4.49
N SER A 289 34.24 15.96 5.64
CA SER A 289 33.42 14.98 6.37
C SER A 289 32.18 14.53 5.60
N GLU A 290 31.51 15.44 4.88
CA GLU A 290 30.34 15.07 4.06
C GLU A 290 30.74 14.19 2.86
N ILE A 291 31.90 14.47 2.25
CA ILE A 291 32.45 13.63 1.18
C ILE A 291 32.69 12.22 1.68
N GLU A 292 33.37 12.05 2.82
CA GLU A 292 33.68 10.73 3.38
C GLU A 292 32.41 9.92 3.70
N ILE A 293 31.40 10.57 4.30
CA ILE A 293 30.10 9.94 4.60
C ILE A 293 29.40 9.50 3.31
N LEU A 294 29.38 10.36 2.30
CA LEU A 294 28.70 10.07 1.03
C LEU A 294 29.46 9.05 0.19
N SER A 295 30.80 9.02 0.23
CA SER A 295 31.62 8.01 -0.44
C SER A 295 31.36 6.62 0.14
N ARG A 296 31.35 6.49 1.47
CA ARG A 296 30.99 5.22 2.13
C ARG A 296 29.59 4.76 1.73
N ARG A 297 28.64 5.69 1.69
CA ARG A 297 27.28 5.38 1.25
C ARG A 297 27.21 5.00 -0.22
N LEU A 298 28.03 5.61 -1.08
CA LEU A 298 28.06 5.27 -2.51
C LEU A 298 28.55 3.84 -2.72
N GLN A 299 29.46 3.33 -1.87
CA GLN A 299 29.87 1.91 -1.87
C GLN A 299 28.71 0.95 -1.51
N GLU A 300 27.76 1.41 -0.70
CA GLU A 300 26.57 0.66 -0.28
C GLU A 300 25.35 0.87 -1.20
N SER A 301 25.44 1.83 -2.12
CA SER A 301 24.32 2.27 -2.95
C SER A 301 24.77 2.52 -4.39
N ASN A 302 24.16 3.49 -5.07
CA ASN A 302 24.46 3.81 -6.46
C ASN A 302 24.45 5.32 -6.68
N ARG A 303 25.00 5.74 -7.81
CA ARG A 303 25.08 7.17 -8.17
C ARG A 303 23.71 7.83 -8.26
N ALA A 304 22.69 7.14 -8.79
CA ALA A 304 21.35 7.71 -8.90
C ALA A 304 20.74 8.04 -7.53
N GLU A 305 20.98 7.21 -6.52
CA GLU A 305 20.53 7.42 -5.15
C GLU A 305 21.24 8.59 -4.50
N ILE A 306 22.56 8.73 -4.70
CA ILE A 306 23.31 9.89 -4.23
C ILE A 306 22.78 11.17 -4.90
N VAL A 307 22.64 11.20 -6.23
CA VAL A 307 22.08 12.38 -6.94
C VAL A 307 20.67 12.70 -6.44
N ALA A 308 19.81 11.69 -6.30
CA ALA A 308 18.45 11.88 -5.79
C ALA A 308 18.47 12.44 -4.36
N ARG A 309 19.45 12.08 -3.53
CA ARG A 309 19.62 12.61 -2.18
C ARG A 309 20.00 14.08 -2.18
N PHE A 310 20.91 14.49 -3.07
CA PHE A 310 21.24 15.91 -3.26
C PHE A 310 19.99 16.70 -3.66
N MET A 311 19.22 16.19 -4.62
CA MET A 311 18.01 16.84 -5.10
C MET A 311 16.86 16.85 -4.07
N LYS A 312 16.88 15.95 -3.11
CA LYS A 312 15.94 15.91 -1.97
C LYS A 312 16.43 16.72 -0.77
N SER A 313 17.64 17.25 -0.79
CA SER A 313 18.19 18.02 0.33
C SER A 313 17.41 19.33 0.52
N LYS A 314 17.24 19.76 1.78
CA LYS A 314 16.64 21.07 2.09
C LYS A 314 17.37 22.20 1.38
N GLU A 315 18.69 22.05 1.23
CA GLU A 315 19.55 23.02 0.57
C GLU A 315 19.23 23.16 -0.92
N TYR A 316 19.14 22.04 -1.65
CA TYR A 316 18.76 22.08 -3.06
C TYR A 316 17.35 22.66 -3.26
N LEU A 317 16.39 22.25 -2.42
CA LEU A 317 15.03 22.78 -2.47
C LEU A 317 14.99 24.29 -2.23
N ALA A 318 15.77 24.80 -1.27
CA ALA A 318 15.90 26.22 -1.00
C ALA A 318 16.63 26.97 -2.13
N LEU A 319 17.65 26.38 -2.74
CA LEU A 319 18.34 26.94 -3.90
C LEU A 319 17.40 27.05 -5.10
N ARG A 320 16.66 25.99 -5.40
CA ARG A 320 15.71 25.97 -6.51
C ARG A 320 14.57 26.97 -6.29
N CYS A 321 14.03 27.05 -5.08
CA CYS A 321 13.00 28.03 -4.75
C CYS A 321 13.49 29.47 -5.02
N ARG A 322 14.76 29.78 -4.67
CA ARG A 322 15.40 31.07 -5.00
C ARG A 322 15.56 31.30 -6.50
N ILE A 323 15.98 30.28 -7.26
CA ILE A 323 16.16 30.37 -8.72
C ILE A 323 14.81 30.59 -9.42
N ASP A 324 13.79 29.84 -9.02
CA ASP A 324 12.47 29.87 -9.66
C ASP A 324 11.64 31.09 -9.24
N ARG A 325 12.15 31.94 -8.31
CA ARG A 325 11.45 33.09 -7.71
C ARG A 325 10.07 32.73 -7.14
N ARG A 326 9.92 31.51 -6.61
CA ARG A 326 8.64 30.98 -6.06
C ARG A 326 8.63 30.90 -4.54
N CYS A 327 9.52 31.64 -3.86
CA CYS A 327 9.52 31.72 -2.41
C CYS A 327 8.76 32.97 -1.96
N ASP A 328 7.44 32.86 -1.82
CA ASP A 328 6.64 33.71 -0.93
C ASP A 328 5.92 32.81 0.07
#